data_AF-A0A3N5U321-F1
#
_entry.id   AF-A0A3N5U321-F1
#
_cell.length_a   1.000
_cell.length_b   1.000
_cell.length_c   1.000
_cell.angle_alpha   90.00
_cell.angle_beta   90.00
_cell.angle_gamma   90.00
#
_symmetry.space_group_name_H-M   'P 1'
#
loop_
_entity.id
_entity.type
_entity.pdbx_description
1 polymer ?
#
loop_
_entity_poly.entity_id
_entity_poly.type
_entity_poly.pdbx_seq_one_letter_code
_entity_poly.pdbx_strand_id
1 'polypeptide(L)'
;MSELIDRVVELAVQIQQIPAPTFHEEKRAEFIHKLFLKEGLQDVCIDDTGNVLARFPGKGEAKPLIISAHMDTVFPLETDLGVKWGIELIHGPGLGDNSMGVAALLGLVWSLREREIQLRGDVWLVANIAEEGLGDLRGMKAVVDHFGEKVRAYLVLEGLALGHVYHRAVGVKRYRVTARTAGGHSWSDYGHPSAVHELA
;
A
#
# COMPACT_ATOMS: atom_id res chain seq x y z
N MET A 1 17.95 9.72 -17.74
CA MET A 1 16.99 10.23 -16.73
C MET A 1 15.56 10.20 -17.27
N SER A 2 15.29 10.55 -18.53
CA SER A 2 13.97 10.31 -19.16
C SER A 2 13.59 8.84 -19.17
N GLU A 3 14.50 7.95 -19.57
CA GLU A 3 14.23 6.50 -19.66
C GLU A 3 13.82 5.86 -18.32
N LEU A 4 14.42 6.28 -17.20
CA LEU A 4 14.01 5.82 -15.87
C LEU A 4 12.59 6.28 -15.52
N ILE A 5 12.28 7.54 -15.82
CA ILE A 5 10.96 8.12 -15.56
C ILE A 5 9.91 7.39 -16.38
N ASP A 6 10.15 7.21 -17.68
CA ASP A 6 9.25 6.51 -18.59
C ASP A 6 9.00 5.08 -18.12
N ARG A 7 10.07 4.36 -17.73
CA ARG A 7 9.97 3.00 -17.18
C ARG A 7 9.16 2.92 -15.89
N VAL A 8 9.30 3.89 -14.98
CA VAL A 8 8.52 3.95 -13.74
C VAL A 8 7.05 4.25 -14.05
N VAL A 9 6.76 5.19 -14.95
CA VAL A 9 5.39 5.54 -15.35
C VAL A 9 4.71 4.36 -16.04
N GLU A 10 5.38 3.68 -16.96
CA GLU A 10 4.87 2.47 -17.61
C GLU A 10 4.59 1.35 -16.59
N LEU A 11 5.50 1.14 -15.63
CA LEU A 11 5.29 0.16 -14.57
C LEU A 11 4.10 0.54 -13.67
N ALA A 12 3.95 1.83 -13.32
CA ALA A 12 2.80 2.30 -12.54
C ALA A 12 1.49 2.01 -13.25
N VAL A 13 1.43 2.22 -14.57
CA VAL A 13 0.27 1.83 -15.39
C VAL A 13 0.06 0.32 -15.36
N GLN A 14 1.10 -0.50 -15.55
CA GLN A 14 0.96 -1.96 -15.51
C GLN A 14 0.44 -2.48 -14.16
N ILE A 15 0.93 -1.93 -13.04
CA ILE A 15 0.44 -2.25 -11.68
C ILE A 15 -1.02 -1.82 -11.55
N GLN A 16 -1.34 -0.60 -11.99
CA GLN A 16 -2.67 -0.04 -11.90
C GLN A 16 -3.69 -0.85 -12.71
N GLN A 17 -3.29 -1.46 -13.83
CA GLN A 17 -4.16 -2.34 -14.64
C GLN A 17 -4.57 -3.65 -13.96
N ILE A 18 -4.00 -3.99 -12.79
CA ILE A 18 -4.38 -5.17 -12.02
C ILE A 18 -5.32 -4.71 -10.89
N PRO A 19 -6.62 -5.04 -10.91
CA PRO A 19 -7.52 -4.68 -9.81
C PRO A 19 -7.00 -5.18 -8.45
N ALA A 20 -7.01 -4.32 -7.44
CA ALA A 20 -6.65 -4.67 -6.07
C ALA A 20 -7.47 -3.81 -5.08
N PRO A 21 -8.80 -4.00 -4.99
CA PRO A 21 -9.54 -3.47 -3.86
C PRO A 21 -8.92 -3.98 -2.56
N THR A 22 -9.04 -3.21 -1.48
CA THR A 22 -8.66 -3.67 -0.14
C THR A 22 -9.28 -5.04 0.15
N PHE A 23 -8.45 -5.99 0.61
CA PHE A 23 -8.74 -7.42 0.82
C PHE A 23 -8.82 -8.32 -0.44
N HIS A 24 -8.46 -7.80 -1.61
CA HIS A 24 -8.41 -8.53 -2.87
C HIS A 24 -7.10 -8.24 -3.64
N GLU A 25 -6.00 -8.04 -2.92
CA GLU A 25 -4.71 -7.63 -3.44
C GLU A 25 -3.90 -8.78 -4.07
N GLU A 26 -4.35 -10.03 -3.97
CA GLU A 26 -3.51 -11.22 -4.20
C GLU A 26 -2.89 -11.25 -5.61
N LYS A 27 -3.67 -10.92 -6.64
CA LYS A 27 -3.17 -10.89 -8.03
C LYS A 27 -2.10 -9.82 -8.23
N ARG A 28 -2.26 -8.67 -7.59
CA ARG A 28 -1.29 -7.56 -7.67
C ARG A 28 -0.03 -7.91 -6.85
N ALA A 29 -0.20 -8.55 -5.69
CA ALA A 29 0.90 -9.07 -4.88
C ALA A 29 1.74 -10.09 -5.65
N GLU A 30 1.10 -11.08 -6.32
CA GLU A 30 1.79 -12.06 -7.16
C GLU A 30 2.58 -11.40 -8.31
N PHE A 31 2.03 -10.36 -8.94
CA PHE A 31 2.71 -9.62 -9.99
C PHE A 31 3.96 -8.91 -9.46
N ILE A 32 3.84 -8.19 -8.33
CA ILE A 32 4.95 -7.48 -7.70
C ILE A 32 6.03 -8.48 -7.23
N HIS A 33 5.63 -9.61 -6.65
CA HIS A 33 6.54 -10.67 -6.24
C HIS A 33 7.38 -11.19 -7.43
N LYS A 34 6.75 -11.44 -8.57
CA LYS A 34 7.45 -11.84 -9.80
C LYS A 34 8.40 -10.75 -10.30
N LEU A 35 8.04 -9.47 -10.17
CA LEU A 35 8.92 -8.36 -10.52
C LEU A 35 10.14 -8.30 -9.60
N PHE A 36 9.97 -8.41 -8.28
CA PHE A 36 11.09 -8.44 -7.34
C PHE A 36 12.06 -9.60 -7.62
N LEU A 37 11.55 -10.79 -7.93
CA LEU A 37 12.37 -11.92 -8.37
C LEU A 37 13.09 -11.64 -9.68
N LYS A 38 12.39 -11.11 -10.69
CA LYS A 38 12.97 -10.76 -12.00
C LYS A 38 14.08 -9.72 -11.88
N GLU A 39 13.92 -8.78 -10.97
CA GLU A 39 14.91 -7.75 -10.67
C GLU A 39 16.07 -8.29 -9.82
N GLY A 40 16.09 -9.58 -9.45
CA GLY A 40 17.21 -10.18 -8.72
C GLY A 40 17.39 -9.65 -7.30
N LEU A 41 16.29 -9.23 -6.65
CA LEU A 41 16.30 -8.92 -5.22
C LEU A 41 16.43 -10.20 -4.40
N GLN A 42 16.89 -10.07 -3.15
CA GLN A 42 17.09 -11.19 -2.23
C GLN A 42 15.90 -11.35 -1.30
N ASP A 43 15.78 -12.54 -0.69
CA ASP A 43 14.76 -12.86 0.32
C ASP A 43 13.33 -12.42 -0.09
N VAL A 44 12.99 -12.62 -1.36
CA VAL A 44 11.69 -12.23 -1.90
C VAL A 44 10.63 -13.20 -1.38
N CYS A 45 9.61 -12.68 -0.72
CA CYS A 45 8.52 -13.48 -0.20
C CYS A 45 7.20 -12.70 -0.15
N ILE A 46 6.11 -13.45 0.01
CA ILE A 46 4.81 -12.92 0.44
C ILE A 46 4.62 -13.40 1.88
N ASP A 47 4.38 -12.48 2.82
CA ASP A 47 4.15 -12.84 4.22
C ASP A 47 2.73 -13.39 4.45
N ASP A 48 2.47 -13.90 5.66
CA ASP A 48 1.16 -14.48 6.03
C ASP A 48 0.01 -13.46 5.98
N THR A 49 0.31 -12.15 5.97
CA THR A 49 -0.69 -11.10 5.84
C THR A 49 -1.02 -10.81 4.37
N GLY A 50 -0.08 -11.09 3.45
CA GLY A 50 -0.19 -10.80 2.02
C GLY A 50 0.75 -9.69 1.54
N ASN A 51 1.59 -9.13 2.41
CA ASN A 51 2.58 -8.14 1.99
C ASN A 51 3.66 -8.82 1.14
N VAL A 52 4.17 -8.12 0.14
CA VAL A 52 5.31 -8.59 -0.67
C VAL A 52 6.57 -7.89 -0.19
N LEU A 53 7.56 -8.66 0.26
CA LEU A 53 8.82 -8.16 0.76
C LEU A 53 9.96 -8.59 -0.15
N ALA A 54 10.98 -7.73 -0.28
CA ALA A 54 12.23 -8.08 -0.94
C ALA A 54 13.39 -7.24 -0.37
N ARG A 55 14.58 -7.82 -0.32
CA ARG A 55 15.78 -7.19 0.21
C ARG A 55 16.74 -6.78 -0.89
N PHE A 56 17.11 -5.50 -0.90
CA PHE A 56 18.26 -4.97 -1.62
C PHE A 56 19.47 -4.92 -0.66
N PRO A 57 20.53 -5.72 -0.90
CA PRO A 57 21.64 -5.86 0.05
C PRO A 57 22.50 -4.59 0.13
N GLY A 58 22.87 -4.24 1.35
CA GLY A 58 23.94 -3.30 1.66
C GLY A 58 25.19 -4.01 2.19
N LYS A 59 26.12 -3.24 2.76
CA LYS A 59 27.39 -3.75 3.31
C LYS A 59 27.28 -4.39 4.70
N GLY A 60 26.12 -4.34 5.33
CA GLY A 60 25.92 -4.84 6.71
C GLY A 60 26.57 -3.96 7.80
N GLU A 61 26.92 -2.71 7.48
CA GLU A 61 27.56 -1.74 8.38
C GLU A 61 26.55 -0.85 9.13
N ALA A 62 25.25 -0.97 8.82
CA ALA A 62 24.20 -0.18 9.43
C ALA A 62 22.88 -0.98 9.52
N LYS A 63 22.00 -0.58 10.44
CA LYS A 63 20.62 -1.09 10.52
C LYS A 63 19.89 -0.90 9.19
N PRO A 64 19.02 -1.84 8.78
CA PRO A 64 18.28 -1.76 7.54
C PRO A 64 17.28 -0.61 7.51
N LEU A 65 16.90 -0.17 6.31
CA LEU A 65 15.75 0.73 6.08
C LEU A 65 14.58 -0.07 5.51
N ILE A 66 13.37 0.22 5.96
CA ILE A 66 12.15 -0.30 5.34
C ILE A 66 11.56 0.80 4.47
N ILE A 67 11.37 0.52 3.20
CA ILE A 67 10.73 1.43 2.25
C ILE A 67 9.49 0.74 1.72
N SER A 68 8.32 1.31 1.99
CA SER A 68 7.03 0.69 1.67
C SER A 68 6.15 1.55 0.79
N ALA A 69 5.23 0.92 0.07
CA ALA A 69 4.10 1.55 -0.60
C ALA A 69 2.92 0.57 -0.56
N HIS A 70 1.71 1.05 -0.32
CA HIS A 70 0.56 0.16 -0.29
C HIS A 70 0.09 -0.17 -1.71
N MET A 71 -0.40 -1.39 -1.90
CA MET A 71 -0.84 -1.87 -3.20
C MET A 71 -2.35 -1.98 -3.34
N ASP A 72 -3.11 -1.87 -2.25
CA ASP A 72 -4.56 -1.83 -2.33
C ASP A 72 -5.06 -0.48 -2.82
N THR A 73 -6.34 -0.45 -3.21
CA THR A 73 -7.04 0.74 -3.68
C THR A 73 -8.45 0.76 -3.13
N VAL A 74 -9.05 1.95 -3.07
CA VAL A 74 -10.47 2.13 -2.71
C VAL A 74 -11.47 1.68 -3.78
N PHE A 75 -11.00 1.33 -4.98
CA PHE A 75 -11.88 1.07 -6.12
C PHE A 75 -12.44 -0.36 -6.10
N PRO A 76 -13.75 -0.54 -6.32
CA PRO A 76 -14.36 -1.87 -6.46
C PRO A 76 -13.71 -2.71 -7.55
N LEU A 77 -13.81 -4.04 -7.43
CA LEU A 77 -13.13 -5.00 -8.31
C LEU A 77 -13.53 -4.83 -9.79
N GLU A 78 -14.77 -4.43 -10.03
CA GLU A 78 -15.39 -4.21 -11.33
C GLU A 78 -15.09 -2.83 -11.96
N THR A 79 -14.32 -1.97 -11.28
CA THR A 79 -13.98 -0.64 -11.79
C THR A 79 -13.26 -0.74 -13.12
N ASP A 80 -13.68 0.08 -14.09
CA ASP A 80 -12.95 0.25 -15.35
C ASP A 80 -11.61 0.95 -15.08
N LEU A 81 -10.51 0.20 -15.25
CA LEU A 81 -9.16 0.68 -15.02
C LEU A 81 -8.56 1.37 -16.24
N GLY A 82 -9.33 1.62 -17.30
CA GLY A 82 -8.86 2.28 -18.52
C GLY A 82 -8.10 3.57 -18.28
N VAL A 83 -6.93 3.69 -18.89
CA VAL A 83 -6.05 4.85 -18.76
C VAL A 83 -6.26 5.84 -19.90
N LYS A 84 -6.36 7.13 -19.58
CA LYS A 84 -6.40 8.22 -20.55
C LYS A 84 -5.10 9.00 -20.53
N TRP A 85 -4.40 8.98 -21.65
CA TRP A 85 -3.16 9.72 -21.86
C TRP A 85 -3.47 11.13 -22.36
N GLY A 86 -3.16 12.12 -21.55
CA GLY A 86 -3.08 13.52 -21.95
C GLY A 86 -1.65 13.90 -22.33
N ILE A 87 -1.45 15.17 -22.68
CA ILE A 87 -0.12 15.71 -23.04
C ILE A 87 0.82 15.76 -21.82
N GLU A 88 0.28 16.11 -20.66
CA GLU A 88 1.05 16.29 -19.41
C GLU A 88 0.59 15.38 -18.27
N LEU A 89 -0.61 14.78 -18.41
CA LEU A 89 -1.27 14.03 -17.35
C LEU A 89 -1.74 12.68 -17.85
N ILE A 90 -1.68 11.69 -16.97
CA ILE A 90 -2.21 10.35 -17.19
C ILE A 90 -3.29 10.13 -16.14
N HIS A 91 -4.50 9.78 -16.59
CA HIS A 91 -5.63 9.55 -15.69
C HIS A 91 -5.98 8.07 -15.66
N GLY A 92 -6.05 7.49 -14.47
CA GLY A 92 -6.50 6.12 -14.23
C GLY A 92 -6.86 5.93 -12.75
N PRO A 93 -7.93 5.18 -12.43
CA PRO A 93 -8.29 4.87 -11.04
C PRO A 93 -7.14 4.16 -10.32
N GLY A 94 -6.70 4.70 -9.19
CA GLY A 94 -5.64 4.12 -8.38
C GLY A 94 -4.22 4.27 -8.95
N LEU A 95 -4.04 5.09 -10.00
CA LEU A 95 -2.73 5.29 -10.62
C LEU A 95 -1.79 6.09 -9.71
N GLY A 96 -2.24 7.26 -9.25
CA GLY A 96 -1.49 8.08 -8.31
C GLY A 96 -1.43 7.45 -6.92
N ASP A 97 -2.59 6.99 -6.44
CA ASP A 97 -2.76 6.37 -5.12
C ASP A 97 -3.13 4.87 -5.26
N ASN A 98 -2.20 3.94 -5.11
CA ASN A 98 -0.76 4.17 -4.91
C ASN A 98 0.11 3.33 -5.85
N SER A 99 -0.41 3.02 -7.05
CA SER A 99 0.34 2.25 -8.06
C SER A 99 1.67 2.93 -8.43
N MET A 100 1.70 4.26 -8.44
CA MET A 100 2.91 5.06 -8.65
C MET A 100 3.93 4.89 -7.50
N GLY A 101 3.49 4.86 -6.24
CA GLY A 101 4.39 4.61 -5.10
C GLY A 101 4.98 3.19 -5.14
N VAL A 102 4.17 2.20 -5.50
CA VAL A 102 4.65 0.82 -5.69
C VAL A 102 5.65 0.73 -6.84
N ALA A 103 5.39 1.39 -7.97
CA ALA A 103 6.36 1.46 -9.08
C ALA A 103 7.66 2.17 -8.65
N ALA A 104 7.59 3.18 -7.80
CA ALA A 104 8.74 3.90 -7.29
C ALA A 104 9.66 3.01 -6.42
N LEU A 105 9.16 1.95 -5.79
CA LEU A 105 10.01 0.94 -5.13
C LEU A 105 11.01 0.33 -6.11
N LEU A 106 10.56 -0.04 -7.31
CA LEU A 106 11.43 -0.58 -8.36
C LEU A 106 12.28 0.52 -8.99
N GLY A 107 11.71 1.70 -9.18
CA GLY A 107 12.44 2.90 -9.62
C GLY A 107 13.65 3.21 -8.75
N LEU A 108 13.52 3.05 -7.43
CA LEU A 108 14.62 3.18 -6.48
C LEU A 108 15.71 2.13 -6.74
N VAL A 109 15.34 0.86 -6.92
CA VAL A 109 16.30 -0.22 -7.21
C VAL A 109 17.07 0.07 -8.49
N TRP A 110 16.38 0.48 -9.56
CA TRP A 110 17.00 0.84 -10.83
C TRP A 110 17.94 2.03 -10.68
N SER A 111 17.52 3.08 -9.98
CA SER A 111 18.34 4.27 -9.76
C SER A 111 19.60 3.98 -8.93
N LEU A 112 19.49 3.17 -7.88
CA LEU A 112 20.64 2.75 -7.07
C LEU A 112 21.66 1.97 -7.89
N ARG A 113 21.18 1.08 -8.79
CA ARG A 113 22.04 0.29 -9.67
C ARG A 113 22.70 1.13 -10.75
N GLU A 114 21.94 1.95 -11.46
CA GLU A 114 22.46 2.85 -12.51
C GLU A 114 23.55 3.79 -11.99
N ARG A 115 23.44 4.21 -10.72
CA ARG A 115 24.40 5.10 -10.06
C ARG A 115 25.48 4.36 -9.27
N GLU A 116 25.47 3.03 -9.29
CA GLU A 116 26.41 2.17 -8.57
C GLU A 116 26.50 2.49 -7.06
N ILE A 117 25.38 2.91 -6.46
CA ILE A 117 25.34 3.34 -5.06
C ILE A 117 25.45 2.13 -4.14
N GLN A 118 26.49 2.13 -3.30
CA GLN A 118 26.70 1.12 -2.28
C GLN A 118 26.10 1.56 -0.94
N LEU A 119 25.10 0.83 -0.46
CA LEU A 119 24.41 1.13 0.79
C LEU A 119 25.15 0.55 2.00
N ARG A 120 25.15 1.27 3.12
CA ARG A 120 25.77 0.78 4.36
C ARG A 120 24.96 -0.32 5.02
N GLY A 121 23.63 -0.22 4.99
CA GLY A 121 22.70 -1.23 5.49
C GLY A 121 21.74 -1.66 4.39
N ASP A 122 21.05 -2.77 4.62
CA ASP A 122 20.07 -3.28 3.65
C ASP A 122 18.88 -2.34 3.49
N VAL A 123 18.24 -2.39 2.33
CA VAL A 123 16.92 -1.79 2.10
C VAL A 123 15.92 -2.93 1.88
N TRP A 124 14.89 -2.98 2.71
CA TRP A 124 13.73 -3.84 2.47
C TRP A 124 12.67 -3.03 1.74
N LEU A 125 12.30 -3.50 0.57
CA LEU A 125 11.23 -2.99 -0.26
C LEU A 125 9.97 -3.76 0.12
N VAL A 126 8.90 -3.05 0.43
CA VAL A 126 7.66 -3.65 0.91
C VAL A 126 6.47 -3.10 0.13
N ALA A 127 5.82 -3.93 -0.67
CA ALA A 127 4.49 -3.62 -1.16
C ALA A 127 3.49 -4.17 -0.12
N ASN A 128 2.86 -3.31 0.66
CA ASN A 128 1.96 -3.72 1.73
C ASN A 128 0.49 -3.71 1.31
N ILE A 129 -0.34 -4.52 1.96
CA ILE A 129 -1.77 -4.62 1.66
C ILE A 129 -2.63 -3.83 2.67
N ALA A 130 -3.91 -3.67 2.34
CA ALA A 130 -4.95 -3.21 3.26
C ALA A 130 -4.59 -1.96 4.07
N GLU A 131 -4.06 -0.94 3.40
CA GLU A 131 -3.90 0.40 3.98
C GLU A 131 -5.28 1.02 4.19
N GLU A 132 -6.13 0.94 3.17
CA GLU A 132 -7.27 1.81 2.96
C GLU A 132 -8.47 1.44 3.84
N GLY A 133 -9.25 2.45 4.23
CA GLY A 133 -10.58 2.28 4.82
C GLY A 133 -10.68 1.27 5.98
N LEU A 134 -11.33 0.11 5.70
CA LEU A 134 -11.51 -0.99 6.64
C LEU A 134 -10.26 -1.88 6.79
N GLY A 135 -9.31 -1.78 5.86
CA GLY A 135 -8.00 -2.41 5.94
C GLY A 135 -7.23 -1.96 7.18
N ASP A 136 -7.40 -0.69 7.58
CA ASP A 136 -6.88 -0.15 8.84
C ASP A 136 -5.37 -0.44 8.99
N LEU A 137 -4.60 -0.15 7.95
CA LEU A 137 -3.14 -0.34 7.94
C LEU A 137 -2.71 -1.77 8.27
N ARG A 138 -3.54 -2.79 7.99
CA ARG A 138 -3.28 -4.17 8.41
C ARG A 138 -1.93 -4.68 7.91
N GLY A 139 -1.60 -4.43 6.65
CA GLY A 139 -0.31 -4.81 6.08
C GLY A 139 0.86 -4.13 6.80
N MET A 140 0.80 -2.80 6.94
CA MET A 140 1.88 -2.04 7.58
C MET A 140 2.05 -2.36 9.08
N LYS A 141 0.96 -2.67 9.80
CA LYS A 141 1.03 -3.15 11.19
C LYS A 141 1.85 -4.45 11.28
N ALA A 142 1.59 -5.41 10.40
CA ALA A 142 2.37 -6.66 10.35
C ALA A 142 3.86 -6.41 10.02
N VAL A 143 4.14 -5.47 9.12
CA VAL A 143 5.54 -5.07 8.78
C VAL A 143 6.24 -4.46 10.00
N VAL A 144 5.56 -3.60 10.75
CA VAL A 144 6.10 -3.01 11.99
C VAL A 144 6.30 -4.08 13.06
N ASP A 145 5.35 -5.00 13.23
CA ASP A 145 5.47 -6.10 14.21
C ASP A 145 6.65 -7.03 13.86
N HIS A 146 6.89 -7.29 12.58
CA HIS A 146 7.99 -8.12 12.10
C HIS A 146 9.37 -7.48 12.33
N PHE A 147 9.55 -6.22 11.91
CA PHE A 147 10.85 -5.55 11.93
C PHE A 147 11.15 -4.82 13.26
N GLY A 148 10.13 -4.20 13.86
CA GLY A 148 10.23 -3.42 15.10
C GLY A 148 11.37 -2.41 15.12
N GLU A 149 12.04 -2.27 16.27
CA GLU A 149 13.15 -1.33 16.48
C GLU A 149 14.51 -1.75 15.86
N LYS A 150 14.53 -2.89 15.15
CA LYS A 150 15.75 -3.43 14.52
C LYS A 150 16.17 -2.65 13.28
N VAL A 151 15.27 -1.83 12.73
CA VAL A 151 15.51 -1.00 11.55
C VAL A 151 15.98 0.41 11.94
N ARG A 152 16.56 1.13 10.98
CA ARG A 152 16.96 2.53 11.13
C ARG A 152 15.76 3.47 11.04
N ALA A 153 14.86 3.22 10.09
CA ALA A 153 13.66 4.00 9.85
C ALA A 153 12.71 3.23 8.92
N TYR A 154 11.46 3.69 8.91
CA TYR A 154 10.45 3.35 7.92
C TYR A 154 10.22 4.59 7.04
N LEU A 155 10.22 4.40 5.72
CA LEU A 155 9.89 5.42 4.73
C LEU A 155 8.72 4.92 3.90
N VAL A 156 7.59 5.59 3.97
CA VAL A 156 6.40 5.24 3.19
C VAL A 156 6.34 6.12 1.96
N LEU A 157 6.27 5.51 0.78
CA LEU A 157 6.16 6.18 -0.49
C LEU A 157 4.70 6.30 -0.89
N GLU A 158 4.31 7.53 -1.20
CA GLU A 158 3.02 7.86 -1.79
C GLU A 158 3.26 8.41 -3.20
N GLY A 159 2.46 7.95 -4.15
CA GLY A 159 2.49 8.44 -5.52
C GLY A 159 1.87 9.84 -5.69
N LEU A 160 1.32 10.40 -4.61
CA LEU A 160 0.79 11.74 -4.52
C LEU A 160 1.70 12.66 -3.70
N ALA A 161 1.53 13.98 -3.87
CA ALA A 161 2.24 15.03 -3.12
C ALA A 161 3.78 15.03 -3.26
N LEU A 162 4.30 14.77 -4.46
CA LEU A 162 5.73 14.87 -4.78
C LEU A 162 6.35 16.17 -4.21
N GLY A 163 7.52 16.02 -3.58
CA GLY A 163 8.24 17.13 -2.94
C GLY A 163 7.91 17.37 -1.47
N HIS A 164 6.95 16.63 -0.90
CA HIS A 164 6.60 16.71 0.51
C HIS A 164 7.16 15.53 1.31
N VAL A 165 7.52 15.79 2.57
CA VAL A 165 7.90 14.77 3.55
C VAL A 165 6.97 14.91 4.76
N TYR A 166 6.06 13.96 4.91
CA TYR A 166 5.19 13.88 6.08
C TYR A 166 5.88 13.07 7.17
N HIS A 167 6.22 13.74 8.29
CA HIS A 167 6.91 13.12 9.42
C HIS A 167 6.05 13.08 10.69
N ARG A 168 4.76 13.39 10.57
CA ARG A 168 3.73 13.30 11.61
C ARG A 168 2.42 12.87 10.97
N ALA A 169 1.69 12.01 11.66
CA ALA A 169 0.38 11.52 11.25
C ALA A 169 -0.70 11.92 12.26
N VAL A 170 -1.95 11.94 11.81
CA VAL A 170 -3.11 12.09 12.68
C VAL A 170 -3.41 10.73 13.32
N GLY A 171 -3.53 10.70 14.66
CA GLY A 171 -3.94 9.49 15.37
C GLY A 171 -5.41 9.15 15.09
N VAL A 172 -5.71 7.88 14.83
CA VAL A 172 -7.08 7.41 14.57
C VAL A 172 -7.52 6.47 15.69
N LYS A 173 -8.73 6.68 16.23
CA LYS A 173 -9.43 5.74 17.11
C LYS A 173 -10.74 5.32 16.46
N ARG A 174 -10.91 4.02 16.25
CA ARG A 174 -12.13 3.44 15.67
C ARG A 174 -12.97 2.82 16.78
N TYR A 175 -14.26 3.15 16.81
CA TYR A 175 -15.21 2.63 17.79
C TYR A 175 -16.32 1.86 17.07
N ARG A 176 -16.71 0.71 17.63
CA ARG A 176 -17.94 0.01 17.24
C ARG A 176 -18.97 0.20 18.35
N VAL A 177 -19.98 1.02 18.08
CA VAL A 177 -21.10 1.26 18.99
C VAL A 177 -22.25 0.33 18.60
N THR A 178 -22.89 -0.29 19.58
CA THR A 178 -24.02 -1.19 19.35
C THR A 178 -25.15 -0.82 20.31
N ALA A 179 -26.29 -0.40 19.76
CA ALA A 179 -27.53 -0.29 20.51
C ALA A 179 -28.35 -1.56 20.35
N ARG A 180 -28.99 -2.00 21.45
CA ARG A 180 -29.89 -3.15 21.47
C ARG A 180 -31.14 -2.75 22.20
N THR A 181 -32.28 -3.08 21.63
CA THR A 181 -33.59 -2.93 22.27
C THR A 181 -34.33 -4.27 22.22
N ALA A 182 -35.49 -4.35 22.87
CA ALA A 182 -36.27 -5.60 22.92
C ALA A 182 -36.80 -6.03 21.54
N GLY A 183 -36.92 -5.11 20.58
CA GLY A 183 -37.63 -5.34 19.32
C GLY A 183 -39.15 -5.42 19.52
N GLY A 184 -39.89 -5.62 18.42
CA GLY A 184 -41.35 -5.75 18.46
C GLY A 184 -42.03 -5.50 17.12
N HIS A 185 -43.31 -5.85 17.04
CA HIS A 185 -44.18 -5.50 15.92
C HIS A 185 -44.51 -4.00 15.99
N SER A 186 -44.33 -3.27 14.89
CA SER A 186 -44.45 -1.80 14.85
C SER A 186 -45.79 -1.26 15.35
N TRP A 187 -46.88 -2.02 15.16
CA TRP A 187 -48.21 -1.68 15.69
C TRP A 187 -48.41 -2.07 17.15
N SER A 188 -48.21 -3.35 17.50
CA SER A 188 -48.55 -3.90 18.81
C SER A 188 -47.61 -3.46 19.92
N ASP A 189 -46.36 -3.16 19.57
CA ASP A 189 -45.29 -2.78 20.49
C ASP A 189 -44.94 -1.28 20.38
N TYR A 190 -45.90 -0.47 19.93
CA TYR A 190 -45.73 0.99 19.87
C TYR A 190 -45.34 1.55 21.25
N GLY A 191 -44.29 2.37 21.27
CA GLY A 191 -43.73 2.96 22.49
C GLY A 191 -42.54 2.20 23.07
N HIS A 192 -42.26 0.97 22.60
CA HIS A 192 -41.00 0.29 22.95
C HIS A 192 -39.78 0.98 22.31
N PRO A 193 -38.62 0.98 22.98
CA PRO A 193 -37.39 1.53 22.43
C PRO A 193 -37.01 0.90 21.09
N SER A 194 -36.65 1.74 20.12
CA SER A 194 -36.12 1.33 18.84
C SER A 194 -34.62 1.58 18.82
N ALA A 195 -33.81 0.57 18.55
CA ALA A 195 -32.36 0.74 18.47
C ALA A 195 -31.93 1.81 17.46
N VAL A 196 -32.74 2.04 16.41
CA VAL A 196 -32.50 3.13 15.44
C VAL A 196 -32.75 4.50 16.07
N HIS A 197 -33.84 4.65 16.83
CA HIS A 197 -34.14 5.92 17.50
C HIS A 197 -33.19 6.22 18.66
N GLU A 198 -32.75 5.20 19.40
CA GLU A 198 -31.79 5.38 20.50
C GLU A 198 -30.37 5.74 20.02
N LEU A 199 -30.06 5.50 18.74
CA LEU A 199 -28.78 5.87 18.13
C LEU A 199 -28.81 7.21 17.38
N ALA A 200 -29.99 7.77 17.13
CA ALA A 200 -30.18 9.03 16.40
C ALA A 200 -30.02 10.24 17.32
#